data_AF-A0A8T0VKV4-F1
#
_entry.id   AF-A0A8T0VKV4-F1
#
_cell.length_a   1.000
_cell.length_b   1.000
_cell.length_c   1.000
_cell.angle_alpha   90.00
_cell.angle_beta   90.00
_cell.angle_gamma   90.00
#
_symmetry.space_group_name_H-M   'P 1'
#
loop_
_entity.id
_entity.type
_entity.pdbx_description
1 polymer ?
#
loop_
_entity_poly.entity_id
_entity_poly.type
_entity_poly.pdbx_seq_one_letter_code
_entity_poly.pdbx_strand_id
1 'polypeptide(L)'
;MTRNARSVLLILICLWMCPLRTNGFSWNIFSSSSSGSSATANQRAPVMELKGAVADFSMDGVNNPRGLKLLENARNKLAGPMNCWQEAYRKLFASCGEIMADKEKQLRLAWHLSSCFQEDSGRAPFPSCAEGSKMVHCLKPLSESEGKVFLEFFLETNTLCHQLQAEAFKQNTERLINDLTRRSKSVEEKLEVIEERSDQIITESSKVWDTLSSIEKQTDHLAETSKNVGEQINDALAHSKAISEQSKKIAAAQVDLK
;
A
#
# COMPACT_ATOMS: atom_id res chain seq x y z
N MET A 1 25.53 -0.64 39.22
CA MET A 1 24.69 -1.61 38.47
C MET A 1 23.26 -1.77 39.04
N THR A 2 22.80 -0.94 39.98
CA THR A 2 21.50 -1.12 40.68
C THR A 2 20.34 -0.27 40.14
N ARG A 3 20.59 0.65 39.20
CA ARG A 3 19.55 1.58 38.70
C ARG A 3 18.66 0.97 37.62
N ASN A 4 19.18 0.05 36.80
CA ASN A 4 18.44 -0.61 35.73
C ASN A 4 17.49 -1.70 36.26
N ALA A 5 17.84 -2.35 37.38
CA ALA A 5 16.99 -3.37 37.98
C ALA A 5 15.67 -2.79 38.55
N ARG A 6 15.70 -1.56 39.09
CA ARG A 6 14.50 -0.87 39.59
C ARG A 6 13.53 -0.49 38.47
N SER A 7 14.05 -0.02 37.32
CA SER A 7 13.20 0.31 36.16
C SER A 7 12.56 -0.93 35.55
N VAL A 8 13.28 -2.06 35.48
CA VAL A 8 12.73 -3.33 34.98
C VAL A 8 11.67 -3.89 35.92
N LEU A 9 11.87 -3.78 37.24
CA LEU A 9 10.88 -4.22 38.23
C LEU A 9 9.58 -3.40 38.14
N LEU A 10 9.69 -2.08 37.92
CA LEU A 10 8.53 -1.20 37.74
C LEU A 10 7.72 -1.55 36.48
N ILE A 11 8.39 -1.87 35.37
CA ILE A 11 7.73 -2.29 34.12
C ILE A 11 6.99 -3.62 34.29
N LEU A 12 7.60 -4.58 35.00
CA LEU A 12 6.97 -5.88 35.28
C LEU A 12 5.75 -5.75 36.20
N ILE A 13 5.80 -4.84 37.19
CA ILE A 13 4.65 -4.57 38.07
C ILE A 13 3.51 -3.88 37.31
N CYS A 14 3.83 -2.97 36.37
CA CYS A 14 2.82 -2.34 35.51
C CYS A 14 2.10 -3.34 34.60
N LEU A 15 2.79 -4.37 34.09
CA LEU A 15 2.17 -5.42 33.27
C LEU A 15 1.25 -6.35 34.06
N TRP A 16 1.47 -6.51 35.37
CA TRP A 16 0.65 -7.35 36.25
C TRP A 16 -0.58 -6.64 36.83
N MET A 17 -0.54 -5.30 36.97
CA MET A 17 -1.63 -4.53 37.60
C MET A 17 -2.61 -3.88 36.60
N CYS A 18 -2.42 -4.08 35.29
CA CYS A 18 -3.41 -3.69 34.29
C CYS A 18 -4.38 -4.85 34.01
N PRO A 19 -5.66 -4.78 34.41
CA PRO A 19 -6.65 -5.74 33.95
C PRO A 19 -6.78 -5.61 32.44
N LEU A 20 -6.52 -6.72 31.74
CA LEU A 20 -6.68 -6.87 30.30
C LEU A 20 -8.18 -6.73 29.95
N ARG A 21 -8.66 -5.49 29.81
CA ARG A 21 -9.94 -5.22 29.14
C ARG A 21 -9.74 -5.44 27.66
N THR A 22 -10.01 -6.66 27.21
CA THR A 22 -10.24 -6.99 25.81
C THR A 22 -11.56 -6.37 25.35
N ASN A 23 -11.54 -5.07 25.04
CA ASN A 23 -12.56 -4.52 24.16
C ASN A 23 -12.14 -4.83 22.72
N GLY A 24 -12.92 -5.68 22.08
CA GLY A 24 -12.72 -6.12 20.71
C GLY A 24 -12.63 -4.93 19.75
N PHE A 25 -11.53 -4.89 18.99
CA PHE A 25 -11.45 -4.07 17.79
C PHE A 25 -12.33 -4.72 16.71
N SER A 26 -13.62 -4.39 16.73
CA SER A 26 -14.51 -4.63 15.60
C SER A 26 -14.09 -3.74 14.43
N TRP A 27 -13.63 -4.37 13.36
CA TRP A 27 -13.53 -3.76 12.04
C TRP A 27 -14.95 -3.49 11.53
N ASN A 28 -15.50 -2.33 11.87
CA ASN A 28 -16.77 -1.84 11.35
C ASN A 28 -16.59 -0.38 10.90
N ILE A 29 -15.86 -0.21 9.80
CA ILE A 29 -15.86 1.02 9.02
C ILE A 29 -15.99 0.58 7.58
N PHE A 30 -17.22 0.30 7.14
CA PHE A 30 -17.77 0.44 5.78
C PHE A 30 -19.15 -0.24 5.76
N SER A 31 -20.13 0.41 6.40
CA SER A 31 -21.55 0.09 6.22
C SER A 31 -22.30 1.40 6.05
N SER A 32 -22.28 1.93 4.83
CA SER A 32 -23.20 2.97 4.41
C SER A 32 -24.48 2.28 3.96
N SER A 33 -25.52 2.35 4.80
CA SER A 33 -26.88 1.96 4.45
C SER A 33 -27.43 2.93 3.41
N SER A 34 -27.56 2.50 2.16
CA SER A 34 -28.46 3.14 1.20
C SER A 34 -29.89 2.70 1.53
N SER A 35 -30.72 3.64 1.96
CA SER A 35 -32.17 3.45 2.12
C SER A 35 -32.77 2.98 0.80
N GLY A 36 -33.46 1.83 0.87
CA GLY A 36 -34.09 1.20 -0.28
C GLY A 36 -35.21 2.03 -0.89
N SER A 37 -35.34 1.92 -2.21
CA SER A 37 -36.63 1.93 -2.89
C SER A 37 -36.70 0.68 -3.76
N SER A 38 -37.83 0.02 -3.65
CA SER A 38 -38.08 -1.37 -4.01
C SER A 38 -38.22 -1.55 -5.52
N ALA A 39 -37.45 -2.46 -6.12
CA ALA A 39 -37.84 -3.14 -7.33
C ALA A 39 -37.18 -4.53 -7.40
N THR A 40 -38.02 -5.48 -7.75
CA THR A 40 -37.87 -6.93 -7.79
C THR A 40 -36.77 -7.49 -8.71
N ALA A 41 -36.35 -8.70 -8.33
CA ALA A 41 -35.92 -9.81 -9.21
C ALA A 41 -34.49 -9.81 -9.79
N ASN A 42 -33.65 -10.60 -9.11
CA ASN A 42 -32.86 -11.67 -9.71
C ASN A 42 -31.92 -11.28 -10.87
N GLN A 43 -30.90 -10.48 -10.59
CA GLN A 43 -29.68 -10.46 -11.40
C GLN A 43 -28.45 -10.41 -10.48
N ARG A 44 -27.68 -11.50 -10.51
CA ARG A 44 -26.30 -11.54 -10.02
C ARG A 44 -25.56 -10.50 -10.85
N ALA A 45 -25.23 -9.36 -10.24
CA ALA A 45 -24.43 -8.34 -10.92
C ALA A 45 -23.14 -9.01 -11.40
N PRO A 46 -22.79 -8.91 -12.70
CA PRO A 46 -21.52 -9.43 -13.15
C PRO A 46 -20.44 -8.60 -12.46
N VAL A 47 -19.60 -9.27 -11.66
CA VAL A 47 -18.30 -8.73 -11.29
C VAL A 47 -17.60 -8.45 -12.61
N MET A 48 -17.47 -7.17 -12.96
CA MET A 48 -16.66 -6.79 -14.11
C MET A 48 -15.23 -7.21 -13.78
N GLU A 49 -14.79 -8.32 -14.36
CA GLU A 49 -13.39 -8.69 -14.43
C GLU A 49 -12.68 -7.54 -15.15
N LEU A 50 -11.94 -6.71 -14.40
CA LEU A 50 -11.24 -5.53 -14.89
C LEU A 50 -9.96 -5.95 -15.62
N LYS A 51 -10.12 -6.83 -16.62
CA LYS A 51 -9.08 -7.29 -17.52
C LYS A 51 -8.91 -6.29 -18.66
N GLY A 52 -8.63 -5.05 -18.30
CA GLY A 52 -8.38 -3.94 -19.22
C GLY A 52 -7.53 -2.91 -18.52
N ALA A 53 -6.58 -2.32 -19.23
CA ALA A 53 -5.71 -1.27 -18.69
C ALA A 53 -6.54 -0.27 -17.87
N VAL A 54 -6.29 -0.24 -16.56
CA VAL A 54 -6.99 0.69 -15.68
C VAL A 54 -6.54 2.07 -16.13
N ALA A 55 -7.47 2.85 -16.69
CA ALA A 55 -7.19 4.22 -17.05
C ALA A 55 -6.68 4.95 -15.81
N ASP A 56 -5.57 5.68 -15.94
CA ASP A 56 -5.05 6.48 -14.85
C ASP A 56 -6.13 7.46 -14.39
N PHE A 57 -6.34 7.52 -13.08
CA PHE A 57 -7.19 8.52 -12.46
C PHE A 57 -6.65 9.91 -12.81
N SER A 58 -7.54 10.72 -13.39
CA SER A 58 -7.32 12.13 -13.68
C SER A 58 -8.40 12.93 -12.96
N MET A 59 -8.00 13.95 -12.23
CA MET A 59 -8.91 14.83 -11.52
C MET A 59 -9.27 16.02 -12.41
N ASP A 60 -10.55 16.19 -12.69
CA ASP A 60 -11.06 17.41 -13.32
C ASP A 60 -10.99 18.55 -12.29
N GLY A 61 -10.03 19.44 -12.47
CA GLY A 61 -9.84 20.59 -11.59
C GLY A 61 -10.86 21.68 -11.89
N VAL A 62 -11.33 22.37 -10.85
CA VAL A 62 -12.00 23.69 -10.99
C VAL A 62 -10.94 24.72 -11.37
N ASN A 63 -10.44 24.62 -12.61
CA ASN A 63 -9.42 25.52 -13.11
C ASN A 63 -10.09 26.81 -13.56
N ASN A 64 -9.72 27.93 -12.93
CA ASN A 64 -10.18 29.24 -13.39
C ASN A 64 -9.44 29.55 -14.71
N PRO A 65 -10.15 29.76 -15.84
CA PRO A 65 -9.50 30.03 -17.12
C PRO A 65 -8.58 31.26 -17.08
N ARG A 66 -8.91 32.26 -16.25
CA ARG A 66 -8.04 33.41 -16.01
C ARG A 66 -6.74 33.00 -15.31
N GLY A 67 -6.83 32.14 -14.30
CA GLY A 67 -5.69 31.64 -13.55
C GLY A 67 -4.74 30.80 -14.40
N LEU A 68 -5.29 29.94 -15.26
CA LEU A 68 -4.50 29.14 -16.21
C LEU A 68 -3.72 30.03 -17.18
N LYS A 69 -4.37 31.07 -17.73
CA LYS A 69 -3.71 32.02 -18.64
C LYS A 69 -2.56 32.77 -17.95
N LEU A 70 -2.77 33.20 -16.71
CA LEU A 70 -1.70 33.84 -15.90
C LEU A 70 -0.54 32.88 -15.67
N LEU A 71 -0.84 31.62 -15.32
CA LEU A 71 0.16 30.59 -15.07
C LEU A 71 1.00 30.28 -16.31
N GLU A 72 0.35 30.17 -17.47
CA GLU A 72 1.03 29.97 -18.75
C GLU A 72 1.92 31.15 -19.13
N ASN A 73 1.44 32.39 -18.94
CA ASN A 73 2.25 33.58 -19.14
C ASN A 73 3.49 33.60 -18.24
N ALA A 74 3.34 33.26 -16.96
CA ALA A 74 4.45 33.17 -16.02
C ALA A 74 5.47 32.08 -16.42
N ARG A 75 5.00 30.91 -16.87
CA ARG A 75 5.86 29.84 -17.41
C ARG A 75 6.61 30.28 -18.67
N ASN A 76 5.96 31.00 -19.57
CA ASN A 76 6.61 31.53 -20.77
C ASN A 76 7.71 32.55 -20.44
N LYS A 77 7.49 33.40 -19.42
CA LYS A 77 8.51 34.34 -18.93
C LYS A 77 9.70 33.66 -18.25
N LEU A 78 9.53 32.44 -17.71
CA LEU A 78 10.62 31.61 -17.19
C LEU A 78 11.43 30.89 -18.29
N ALA A 79 10.80 30.52 -19.40
CA ALA A 79 11.44 29.78 -20.49
C ALA A 79 12.33 30.67 -21.39
N GLY A 80 12.34 31.98 -21.17
CA GLY A 80 13.13 32.96 -21.92
C GLY A 80 14.56 33.17 -21.39
N PRO A 81 15.32 34.10 -21.99
CA PRO A 81 16.65 34.49 -21.50
C PRO A 81 16.57 35.10 -20.10
N MET A 82 17.65 34.96 -19.32
CA MET A 82 17.75 35.47 -17.95
C MET A 82 17.37 36.94 -17.88
N ASN A 83 16.26 37.23 -17.22
CA ASN A 83 15.70 38.56 -17.06
C ASN A 83 15.13 38.71 -15.64
N CYS A 84 14.74 39.93 -15.28
CA CYS A 84 14.29 40.22 -13.92
C CYS A 84 13.04 39.39 -13.51
N TRP A 85 12.19 38.97 -14.47
CA TRP A 85 11.02 38.14 -14.20
C TRP A 85 11.39 36.75 -13.72
N GLN A 86 12.53 36.22 -14.17
CA GLN A 86 12.92 34.86 -13.87
C GLN A 86 13.14 34.65 -12.38
N GLU A 87 13.84 35.56 -11.72
CA GLU A 87 14.09 35.45 -10.28
C GLU A 87 12.80 35.62 -9.47
N ALA A 88 11.95 36.59 -9.85
CA ALA A 88 10.66 36.83 -9.23
C ALA A 88 9.76 35.59 -9.28
N TYR A 89 9.57 35.02 -10.48
CA TYR A 89 8.71 33.87 -10.68
C TYR A 89 9.32 32.58 -10.12
N ARG A 90 10.64 32.38 -10.17
CA ARG A 90 11.30 31.23 -9.53
C ARG A 90 11.02 31.18 -8.03
N LYS A 91 11.10 32.33 -7.36
CA LYS A 91 10.75 32.46 -5.93
C LYS A 91 9.27 32.18 -5.68
N LEU A 92 8.38 32.68 -6.55
CA LEU A 92 6.94 32.39 -6.50
C LEU A 92 6.66 30.88 -6.55
N PHE A 93 7.16 30.19 -7.58
CA PHE A 93 6.89 28.78 -7.83
C PHE A 93 7.47 27.86 -6.75
N ALA A 94 8.60 28.22 -6.15
CA ALA A 94 9.23 27.42 -5.10
C ALA A 94 8.49 27.50 -3.74
N SER A 95 7.84 28.63 -3.44
CA SER A 95 7.43 28.94 -2.07
C SER A 95 6.06 29.62 -1.94
N CYS A 96 5.11 29.34 -2.85
CA CYS A 96 3.76 29.94 -2.80
C CYS A 96 3.05 29.78 -1.45
N GLY A 97 3.20 28.64 -0.77
CA GLY A 97 2.64 28.45 0.58
C GLY A 97 3.19 29.45 1.61
N GLU A 98 4.50 29.71 1.59
CA GLU A 98 5.14 30.65 2.49
C GLU A 98 4.87 32.12 2.13
N ILE A 99 4.84 32.42 0.83
CA ILE A 99 4.56 33.77 0.31
C ILE A 99 3.13 34.18 0.65
N MET A 100 2.17 33.25 0.57
CA MET A 100 0.77 33.53 0.90
C MET A 100 0.50 33.55 2.40
N ALA A 101 1.30 32.85 3.21
CA ALA A 101 1.18 32.88 4.67
C ALA A 101 1.74 34.19 5.29
N ASP A 102 2.68 34.84 4.60
CA ASP A 102 3.32 36.07 5.07
C ASP A 102 3.02 37.25 4.13
N LYS A 103 2.15 38.15 4.58
CA LYS A 103 1.75 39.34 3.82
C LYS A 103 2.93 40.22 3.43
N GLU A 104 3.99 40.29 4.23
CA GLU A 104 5.17 41.09 3.89
C GLU A 104 5.93 40.48 2.70
N LYS A 105 6.09 39.14 2.67
CA LYS A 105 6.68 38.43 1.52
C LYS A 105 5.83 38.59 0.26
N GLN A 106 4.51 38.53 0.38
CA GLN A 106 3.58 38.77 -0.73
C GLN A 106 3.75 40.18 -1.31
N LEU A 107 3.80 41.21 -0.45
CA LEU A 107 3.99 42.60 -0.87
C LEU A 107 5.35 42.82 -1.54
N ARG A 108 6.43 42.21 -1.03
CA ARG A 108 7.77 42.28 -1.64
C ARG A 108 7.84 41.63 -3.01
N LEU A 109 7.16 40.49 -3.17
CA LEU A 109 7.12 39.83 -4.46
C LEU A 109 6.33 40.66 -5.48
N ALA A 110 5.16 41.18 -5.08
CA ALA A 110 4.36 42.07 -5.92
C ALA A 110 5.17 43.32 -6.32
N TRP A 111 5.96 43.87 -5.40
CA TRP A 111 6.88 44.98 -5.68
C TRP A 111 7.90 44.63 -6.75
N HIS A 112 8.56 43.47 -6.62
CA HIS A 112 9.57 43.02 -7.57
C HIS A 112 8.97 42.78 -8.97
N LEU A 113 7.81 42.12 -9.06
CA LEU A 113 7.08 41.92 -10.31
C LEU A 113 6.66 43.24 -10.95
N SER A 114 6.22 44.21 -10.14
CA SER A 114 5.83 45.54 -10.60
C SER A 114 7.02 46.33 -11.14
N SER A 115 8.16 46.26 -10.46
CA SER A 115 9.41 46.88 -10.92
C SER A 115 9.86 46.29 -12.26
N CYS A 116 9.78 44.96 -12.39
CA CYS A 116 10.06 44.27 -13.64
C CYS A 116 9.15 44.69 -14.78
N PHE A 117 7.86 44.85 -14.52
CA PHE A 117 6.91 45.33 -15.51
C PHE A 117 7.23 46.74 -15.98
N GLN A 118 7.61 47.64 -15.06
CA GLN A 118 7.99 48.99 -15.42
C GLN A 118 9.20 48.99 -16.36
N GLU A 119 10.25 48.22 -16.04
CA GLU A 119 11.43 48.07 -16.90
C GLU A 119 11.09 47.48 -18.27
N ASP A 120 10.28 46.41 -18.33
CA ASP A 120 9.84 45.77 -19.58
C ASP A 120 8.99 46.72 -20.45
N SER A 121 8.28 47.66 -19.81
CA SER A 121 7.49 48.70 -20.49
C SER A 121 8.31 49.94 -20.92
N GLY A 122 9.61 49.97 -20.63
CA GLY A 122 10.50 51.11 -20.91
C GLY A 122 10.38 52.27 -19.91
N ARG A 123 9.75 52.04 -18.76
CA ARG A 123 9.62 53.01 -17.65
C ARG A 123 10.71 52.78 -16.61
N ALA A 124 10.92 53.78 -15.75
CA ALA A 124 11.82 53.63 -14.63
C ALA A 124 11.31 52.56 -13.65
N PRO A 125 12.19 51.68 -13.13
CA PRO A 125 11.82 50.71 -12.11
C PRO A 125 11.35 51.40 -10.83
N PHE A 126 10.71 50.60 -9.96
CA PHE A 126 10.35 51.08 -8.64
C PHE A 126 11.60 51.39 -7.81
N PRO A 127 11.53 52.34 -6.86
CA PRO A 127 12.67 52.68 -6.01
C PRO A 127 13.15 51.47 -5.21
N SER A 128 14.44 51.44 -4.87
CA SER A 128 14.98 50.35 -4.04
C SER A 128 14.30 50.33 -2.67
N CYS A 129 13.72 49.19 -2.29
CA CYS A 129 13.11 48.97 -0.98
C CYS A 129 13.98 47.99 -0.17
N ALA A 130 14.43 48.39 1.02
CA ALA A 130 15.35 47.58 1.81
C ALA A 130 14.66 46.33 2.39
N GLU A 131 15.40 45.22 2.53
CA GLU A 131 14.84 43.97 3.04
C GLU A 131 14.39 44.05 4.51
N GLY A 132 15.00 44.92 5.31
CA GLY A 132 14.63 45.14 6.71
C GLY A 132 13.51 46.18 6.94
N SER A 133 13.10 46.93 5.92
CA SER A 133 12.09 48.00 6.06
C SER A 133 10.70 47.50 5.70
N LYS A 134 9.66 47.83 6.48
CA LYS A 134 8.27 47.43 6.17
C LYS A 134 7.83 47.95 4.81
N MET A 135 7.20 47.10 4.00
CA MET A 135 6.74 47.44 2.65
C MET A 135 5.78 48.64 2.59
N VAL A 136 5.00 48.87 3.66
CA VAL A 136 4.15 50.07 3.79
C VAL A 136 4.92 51.38 3.54
N HIS A 137 6.19 51.47 3.97
CA HIS A 137 6.99 52.66 3.75
C HIS A 137 7.42 52.84 2.29
N CYS A 138 7.62 51.74 1.57
CA CYS A 138 7.97 51.74 0.15
C CYS A 138 6.75 52.01 -0.74
N LEU A 139 5.55 51.63 -0.28
CA LEU A 139 4.30 51.85 -1.01
C LEU A 139 3.79 53.30 -0.92
N LYS A 140 4.05 53.99 0.20
CA LYS A 140 3.57 55.36 0.44
C LYS A 140 4.00 56.40 -0.64
N PRO A 141 5.24 56.42 -1.15
CA PRO A 141 5.68 57.39 -2.14
C PRO A 141 5.26 57.05 -3.58
N LEU A 142 4.57 55.94 -3.84
CA LEU A 142 4.18 55.55 -5.20
C LEU A 142 3.17 56.55 -5.79
N SER A 143 3.33 56.87 -7.08
CA SER A 143 2.31 57.57 -7.86
C SER A 143 1.05 56.72 -8.02
N GLU A 144 -0.07 57.35 -8.39
CA GLU A 144 -1.33 56.63 -8.64
C GLU A 144 -1.17 55.55 -9.73
N SER A 145 -0.37 55.83 -10.77
CA SER A 145 -0.11 54.89 -11.85
C SER A 145 0.69 53.67 -11.39
N GLU A 146 1.72 53.89 -10.57
CA GLU A 146 2.55 52.82 -10.00
C GLU A 146 1.76 51.99 -8.98
N GLY A 147 0.92 52.66 -8.17
CA GLY A 147 0.02 52.00 -7.23
C GLY A 147 -0.97 51.06 -7.91
N LYS A 148 -1.50 51.41 -9.09
CA LYS A 148 -2.37 50.53 -9.89
C LYS A 148 -1.62 49.30 -10.41
N VAL A 149 -0.41 49.49 -10.96
CA VAL A 149 0.45 48.39 -11.41
C VAL A 149 0.75 47.44 -10.24
N PHE A 150 1.14 48.01 -9.10
CA PHE A 150 1.40 47.24 -7.88
C PHE A 150 0.21 46.39 -7.44
N LEU A 151 -0.99 47.00 -7.40
CA LEU A 151 -2.19 46.30 -6.99
C LEU A 151 -2.54 45.15 -7.94
N GLU A 152 -2.37 45.33 -9.25
CA GLU A 152 -2.61 44.27 -10.24
C GLU A 152 -1.69 43.07 -9.96
N PHE A 153 -0.37 43.28 -9.87
CA PHE A 153 0.57 42.19 -9.60
C PHE A 153 0.37 41.54 -8.23
N PHE A 154 -0.07 42.31 -7.23
CA PHE A 154 -0.44 41.77 -5.93
C PHE A 154 -1.62 40.79 -6.02
N LEU A 155 -2.66 41.13 -6.78
CA LEU A 155 -3.83 40.27 -7.00
C LEU A 155 -3.52 39.09 -7.92
N GLU A 156 -2.70 39.29 -8.95
CA GLU A 156 -2.23 38.23 -9.84
C GLU A 156 -1.40 37.20 -9.09
N THR A 157 -0.50 37.63 -8.20
CA THR A 157 0.30 36.74 -7.34
C THR A 157 -0.58 35.81 -6.51
N ASN A 158 -1.65 36.35 -5.92
CA ASN A 158 -2.62 35.57 -5.15
C ASN A 158 -3.29 34.50 -6.04
N THR A 159 -3.76 34.93 -7.21
CA THR A 159 -4.41 34.02 -8.17
C THR A 159 -3.45 32.92 -8.63
N LEU A 160 -2.22 33.28 -9.00
CA LEU A 160 -1.17 32.35 -9.43
C LEU A 160 -0.84 31.33 -8.35
N CYS A 161 -0.66 31.75 -7.10
CA CYS A 161 -0.37 30.81 -6.02
C CYS A 161 -1.50 29.84 -5.74
N HIS A 162 -2.75 30.29 -5.78
CA HIS A 162 -3.89 29.38 -5.65
C HIS A 162 -3.95 28.36 -6.79
N GLN A 163 -3.68 28.78 -8.04
CA GLN A 163 -3.62 27.83 -9.16
C GLN A 163 -2.48 26.82 -9.01
N LEU A 164 -1.30 27.27 -8.58
CA LEU A 164 -0.16 26.38 -8.36
C LEU A 164 -0.40 25.36 -7.24
N GLN A 165 -1.01 25.80 -6.14
CA GLN A 165 -1.39 24.92 -5.05
C GLN A 165 -2.43 23.89 -5.51
N ALA A 166 -3.41 24.31 -6.31
CA ALA A 166 -4.41 23.42 -6.88
C ALA A 166 -3.78 22.40 -7.86
N GLU A 167 -2.85 22.82 -8.72
CA GLU A 167 -2.13 21.95 -9.64
C GLU A 167 -1.24 20.95 -8.89
N ALA A 168 -0.49 21.40 -7.89
CA ALA A 168 0.32 20.51 -7.06
C ALA A 168 -0.54 19.51 -6.28
N PHE A 169 -1.67 19.95 -5.72
CA PHE A 169 -2.62 19.07 -5.07
C PHE A 169 -3.20 18.03 -6.03
N LYS A 170 -3.59 18.47 -7.23
CA LYS A 170 -4.07 17.60 -8.32
C LYS A 170 -3.04 16.54 -8.66
N GLN A 171 -1.82 16.93 -9.04
CA GLN A 171 -0.76 16.00 -9.44
C GLN A 171 -0.41 15.01 -8.32
N ASN A 172 -0.33 15.48 -7.07
CA ASN A 172 -0.06 14.61 -5.92
C ASN A 172 -1.18 13.58 -5.69
N THR A 173 -2.42 14.01 -5.81
CA THR A 173 -3.60 13.16 -5.65
C THR A 173 -3.69 12.12 -6.76
N GLU A 174 -3.50 12.54 -8.01
CA GLU A 174 -3.47 11.65 -9.17
C GLU A 174 -2.37 10.60 -9.03
N ARG A 175 -1.14 11.03 -8.71
CA ARG A 175 -0.01 10.11 -8.49
C ARG A 175 -0.32 9.11 -7.38
N LEU A 176 -0.85 9.56 -6.25
CA LEU A 176 -1.14 8.70 -5.11
C LEU A 176 -2.21 7.66 -5.44
N ILE A 177 -3.31 8.09 -6.09
CA ILE A 177 -4.41 7.20 -6.45
C ILE A 177 -3.92 6.19 -7.51
N ASN A 178 -3.17 6.63 -8.52
CA ASN A 178 -2.65 5.73 -9.54
C ASN A 178 -1.63 4.72 -8.98
N ASP A 179 -0.78 5.15 -8.04
CA ASP A 179 0.13 4.24 -7.34
C ASP A 179 -0.62 3.24 -6.46
N LEU A 180 -1.68 3.68 -5.77
CA LEU A 180 -2.54 2.79 -4.97
C LEU A 180 -3.23 1.77 -5.86
N THR A 181 -3.86 2.20 -6.95
CA THR A 181 -4.52 1.33 -7.93
C THR A 181 -3.57 0.28 -8.48
N ARG A 182 -2.35 0.68 -8.88
CA ARG A 182 -1.32 -0.25 -9.39
C ARG A 182 -0.90 -1.26 -8.33
N ARG A 183 -0.74 -0.83 -7.08
CA ARG A 183 -0.38 -1.72 -5.97
C ARG A 183 -1.51 -2.69 -5.63
N SER A 184 -2.75 -2.23 -5.57
CA SER A 184 -3.92 -3.07 -5.33
C SER A 184 -4.04 -4.16 -6.38
N LYS A 185 -3.90 -3.81 -7.66
CA LYS A 185 -3.90 -4.79 -8.75
C LYS A 185 -2.76 -5.81 -8.64
N SER A 186 -1.57 -5.38 -8.23
CA SER A 186 -0.45 -6.31 -8.00
C SER A 186 -0.70 -7.25 -6.82
N VAL A 187 -1.42 -6.80 -5.79
CA VAL A 187 -1.81 -7.67 -4.67
C VAL A 187 -2.89 -8.66 -5.09
N GLU A 188 -3.87 -8.21 -5.88
CA GLU A 188 -4.92 -9.06 -6.46
C GLU A 188 -4.31 -10.20 -7.29
N GLU A 189 -3.42 -9.89 -8.24
CA GLU A 189 -2.70 -10.90 -9.05
C GLU A 189 -1.91 -11.90 -8.17
N LYS A 190 -1.28 -11.42 -7.09
CA LYS A 190 -0.56 -12.32 -6.17
C LYS A 190 -1.50 -13.21 -5.36
N LEU A 191 -2.70 -12.73 -5.04
CA LEU A 191 -3.72 -13.54 -4.35
C LEU A 191 -4.27 -14.62 -5.27
N GLU A 192 -4.50 -14.31 -6.54
CA GLU A 192 -4.89 -15.31 -7.55
C GLU A 192 -3.84 -16.43 -7.66
N VAL A 193 -2.55 -16.08 -7.70
CA VAL A 193 -1.45 -17.07 -7.71
C VAL A 193 -1.40 -17.91 -6.42
N ILE A 194 -1.72 -17.33 -5.26
CA ILE A 194 -1.77 -18.06 -3.99
C ILE A 194 -2.95 -19.03 -3.97
N GLU A 195 -4.10 -18.62 -4.48
CA GLU A 195 -5.29 -19.47 -4.63
C GLU A 195 -4.99 -20.68 -5.51
N GLU A 196 -4.42 -20.47 -6.71
CA GLU A 196 -4.04 -21.54 -7.63
C GLU A 196 -3.08 -22.55 -6.98
N ARG A 197 -2.05 -22.07 -6.28
CA ARG A 197 -1.10 -22.93 -5.57
C ARG A 197 -1.73 -23.67 -4.40
N SER A 198 -2.68 -23.05 -3.70
CA SER A 198 -3.42 -23.68 -2.61
C SER A 198 -4.25 -24.85 -3.13
N ASP A 199 -4.94 -24.69 -4.26
CA ASP A 199 -5.71 -25.75 -4.90
C ASP A 199 -4.83 -26.92 -5.37
N GLN A 200 -3.64 -26.61 -5.89
CA GLN A 200 -2.64 -27.63 -6.24
C GLN A 200 -2.23 -28.43 -5.00
N ILE A 201 -1.91 -27.76 -3.88
CA ILE A 201 -1.52 -28.43 -2.62
C ILE A 201 -2.65 -29.32 -2.10
N ILE A 202 -3.90 -28.86 -2.14
CA ILE A 202 -5.06 -29.66 -1.71
C ILE A 202 -5.16 -30.93 -2.56
N THR A 203 -4.99 -30.80 -3.88
CA THR A 203 -5.04 -31.91 -4.83
C THR A 203 -3.87 -32.88 -4.66
N GLU A 204 -2.67 -32.41 -4.33
CA GLU A 204 -1.53 -33.27 -4.04
C GLU A 204 -1.68 -33.98 -2.70
N SER A 205 -2.19 -33.28 -1.68
CA SER A 205 -2.47 -33.85 -0.36
C SER A 205 -3.50 -34.98 -0.43
N SER A 206 -4.56 -34.85 -1.22
CA SER A 206 -5.54 -35.93 -1.39
C SER A 206 -4.92 -37.19 -1.99
N LYS A 207 -4.03 -37.06 -2.99
CA LYS A 207 -3.29 -38.20 -3.56
C LYS A 207 -2.39 -38.89 -2.54
N VAL A 208 -1.76 -38.12 -1.65
CA VAL A 208 -0.95 -38.66 -0.55
C VAL A 208 -1.84 -39.47 0.40
N TRP A 209 -3.03 -38.96 0.74
CA TRP A 209 -4.01 -39.69 1.55
C TRP A 209 -4.47 -41.00 0.91
N ASP A 210 -4.79 -40.99 -0.38
CA ASP A 210 -5.16 -42.20 -1.12
C ASP A 210 -4.03 -43.24 -1.11
N THR A 211 -2.80 -42.77 -1.29
CA THR A 211 -1.60 -43.62 -1.24
C THR A 211 -1.41 -44.22 0.15
N LEU A 212 -1.56 -43.41 1.21
CA LEU A 212 -1.45 -43.87 2.59
C LEU A 212 -2.51 -44.92 2.93
N SER A 213 -3.76 -44.72 2.50
CA SER A 213 -4.84 -45.70 2.69
C SER A 213 -4.57 -47.02 1.95
N SER A 214 -3.95 -46.97 0.76
CA SER A 214 -3.53 -48.18 0.06
C SER A 214 -2.42 -48.93 0.81
N ILE A 215 -1.45 -48.21 1.39
CA ILE A 215 -0.36 -48.81 2.18
C ILE A 215 -0.90 -49.45 3.46
N GLU A 216 -1.87 -48.80 4.12
CA GLU A 216 -2.55 -49.35 5.30
C GLU A 216 -3.22 -50.70 4.97
N LYS A 217 -4.00 -50.76 3.89
CA LYS A 217 -4.61 -52.02 3.42
C LYS A 217 -3.59 -53.12 3.11
N GLN A 218 -2.45 -52.76 2.50
CA GLN A 218 -1.38 -53.73 2.22
C GLN A 218 -0.73 -54.24 3.51
N THR A 219 -0.59 -53.37 4.50
CA THR A 219 -0.01 -53.71 5.81
C THR A 219 -0.95 -54.64 6.59
N ASP A 220 -2.26 -54.39 6.55
CA ASP A 220 -3.28 -55.28 7.14
C ASP A 220 -3.24 -56.67 6.50
N HIS A 221 -3.22 -56.73 5.16
CA HIS A 221 -3.11 -57.99 4.43
C HIS A 221 -1.79 -58.72 4.75
N LEU A 222 -0.68 -57.99 4.89
CA LEU A 222 0.60 -58.57 5.26
C LEU A 222 0.58 -59.14 6.68
N ALA A 223 -0.04 -58.44 7.63
CA ALA A 223 -0.20 -58.91 9.00
C ALA A 223 -1.05 -60.19 9.07
N GLU A 224 -2.17 -60.23 8.32
CA GLU A 224 -3.00 -61.43 8.21
C GLU A 224 -2.24 -62.61 7.58
N THR A 225 -1.54 -62.36 6.47
CA THR A 225 -0.71 -63.38 5.80
C THR A 225 0.39 -63.89 6.75
N SER A 226 1.05 -63.00 7.48
CA SER A 226 2.08 -63.37 8.45
C SER A 226 1.54 -64.23 9.58
N LYS A 227 0.31 -63.96 10.06
CA LYS A 227 -0.36 -64.79 11.07
C LYS A 227 -0.62 -66.19 10.54
N ASN A 228 -1.18 -66.31 9.32
CA ASN A 228 -1.45 -67.59 8.67
C ASN A 228 -0.15 -68.40 8.45
N VAL A 229 0.93 -67.75 8.00
CA VAL A 229 2.24 -68.40 7.88
C VAL A 229 2.77 -68.88 9.24
N GLY A 230 2.58 -68.10 10.30
CA GLY A 230 2.92 -68.52 11.67
C GLY A 230 2.15 -69.77 12.12
N GLU A 231 0.86 -69.85 11.82
CA GLU A 231 0.03 -71.03 12.07
C GLU A 231 0.54 -72.26 11.28
N GLN A 232 0.83 -72.09 9.98
CA GLN A 232 1.38 -73.18 9.16
C GLN A 232 2.74 -73.69 9.65
N ILE A 233 3.62 -72.79 10.13
CA ILE A 233 4.91 -73.17 10.70
C ILE A 233 4.72 -73.99 11.98
N ASN A 234 3.78 -73.60 12.84
CA ASN A 234 3.46 -74.34 14.06
C ASN A 234 2.93 -75.75 13.74
N ASP A 235 2.06 -75.86 12.74
CA ASP A 235 1.53 -77.16 12.27
C ASP A 235 2.64 -78.05 11.70
N ALA A 236 3.51 -77.50 10.85
CA ALA A 236 4.65 -78.22 10.29
C ALA A 236 5.62 -78.70 11.38
N LEU A 237 5.88 -77.87 12.40
CA LEU A 237 6.68 -78.23 13.57
C LEU A 237 6.04 -79.40 14.35
N ALA A 238 4.73 -79.34 14.59
CA ALA A 238 3.99 -80.41 15.25
C ALA A 238 4.08 -81.72 14.45
N HIS A 239 3.91 -81.65 13.13
CA HIS A 239 4.01 -82.82 12.25
C HIS A 239 5.43 -83.40 12.24
N SER A 240 6.46 -82.55 12.15
CA SER A 240 7.86 -82.97 12.23
C SER A 240 8.18 -83.66 13.56
N LYS A 241 7.63 -83.17 14.68
CA LYS A 241 7.80 -83.81 15.99
C LYS A 241 7.20 -85.22 16.01
N ALA A 242 5.97 -85.36 15.50
CA ALA A 242 5.30 -86.66 15.41
C ALA A 242 6.08 -87.67 14.54
N ILE A 243 6.60 -87.23 13.39
CA ILE A 243 7.43 -88.07 12.50
C ILE A 243 8.72 -88.50 13.20
N SER A 244 9.38 -87.59 13.93
CA SER A 244 10.59 -87.91 14.70
C SER A 244 10.30 -88.95 15.78
N GLU A 245 9.18 -88.81 16.48
CA GLU A 245 8.73 -89.74 17.52
C GLU A 245 8.38 -91.11 16.94
N GLN A 246 7.71 -91.15 15.79
CA GLN A 246 7.42 -92.38 15.05
C GLN A 246 8.71 -93.04 14.56
N SER A 247 9.66 -92.27 14.03
CA SER A 247 10.95 -92.79 13.56
C SER A 247 11.73 -93.45 14.70
N LYS A 248 11.71 -92.87 15.90
CA LYS A 248 12.30 -93.50 17.11
C LYS A 248 11.63 -94.84 17.45
N LYS A 249 10.30 -94.93 17.37
CA LYS A 249 9.57 -96.18 17.62
C LYS A 249 9.92 -97.27 16.60
N ILE A 250 10.02 -96.91 15.33
CA ILE A 250 10.43 -97.83 14.26
C ILE A 250 11.85 -98.33 14.49
N ALA A 251 12.78 -97.42 14.82
CA ALA A 251 14.16 -97.79 15.11
C ALA A 251 14.27 -98.74 16.32
N ALA A 252 13.49 -98.52 17.38
CA ALA A 252 13.41 -99.43 18.52
C ALA A 252 12.89 -100.82 18.10
N ALA A 253 11.80 -100.88 17.35
CA ALA A 253 11.24 -102.14 16.85
C ALA A 253 12.21 -102.90 15.92
N GLN A 254 13.08 -102.20 15.18
CA GLN A 254 14.11 -102.83 14.35
C GLN A 254 15.28 -103.42 15.17
N VAL A 255 15.54 -102.90 16.37
CA VAL A 255 16.54 -103.47 17.30
C VAL A 255 16.00 -104.77 17.93
N ASP A 256 14.70 -104.83 18.24
CA ASP A 256 14.05 -106.00 18.85
C ASP A 256 13.85 -107.18 17.87
N LEU A 257 14.01 -106.95 16.57
CA LEU A 257 13.91 -107.96 15.50
C LEU A 257 15.26 -108.62 15.14
N LYS A 258 16.34 -108.30 15.86
CA LYS A 258 17.70 -108.83 15.66
C LYS A 258 18.07 -109.81 16.75
#